data_AF-A0A951SZE7-F1
#
_entry.id   AF-A0A951SZE7-F1
#
_cell.length_a   1.000
_cell.length_b   1.000
_cell.length_c   1.000
_cell.angle_alpha   90.00
_cell.angle_beta   90.00
_cell.angle_gamma   90.00
#
_symmetry.space_group_name_H-M   'P 1'
#
loop_
_entity.id
_entity.type
_entity.pdbx_description
1 polymer ?
#
loop_
_entity_poly.entity_id
_entity_poly.type
_entity_poly.pdbx_seq_one_letter_code
_entity_poly.pdbx_strand_id
1 'polypeptide(L)'
;MALADDDDLDQDEGEGGYQPSSATGLNKIVKILIYVALGVVGLIVMVVTAYYVAQFASAQQYKEVSSIAVVKPPPPLESFNFTDDFRVNTNDRGESHFVKLRLSLGFEMGRKALSTELATRMPQLRNI
;
A
#
# COMPACT_ATOMS: atom_id res chain seq x y z
N MET A 1 -39.07 -2.73 -61.49
CA MET A 1 -38.06 -1.84 -60.90
C MET A 1 -38.17 -1.99 -59.39
N ALA A 2 -37.20 -2.67 -58.80
CA ALA A 2 -37.04 -2.81 -57.36
C ALA A 2 -35.67 -2.20 -57.04
N LEU A 3 -35.62 -1.31 -56.06
CA LEU A 3 -34.38 -0.81 -55.46
C LEU A 3 -34.65 -0.64 -53.97
N ALA A 4 -33.91 -1.42 -53.19
CA ALA A 4 -33.71 -1.23 -51.77
C ALA A 4 -32.83 0.01 -51.55
N ASP A 5 -33.03 0.68 -50.42
CA ASP A 5 -31.92 1.26 -49.68
C ASP A 5 -32.11 0.90 -48.21
N ASP A 6 -31.10 0.20 -47.71
CA ASP A 6 -30.71 0.04 -46.31
C ASP A 6 -30.26 1.41 -45.75
N ASP A 7 -29.87 1.44 -44.48
CA ASP A 7 -29.35 2.60 -43.70
C ASP A 7 -30.41 3.51 -43.05
N ASP A 8 -30.72 3.23 -41.77
CA ASP A 8 -29.96 3.89 -40.70
C ASP A 8 -30.21 3.23 -39.34
N LEU A 9 -29.20 2.49 -38.91
CA LEU A 9 -29.00 1.97 -37.56
C LEU A 9 -28.38 3.08 -36.70
N ASP A 10 -29.17 4.01 -36.17
CA ASP A 10 -28.68 4.92 -35.12
C ASP A 10 -28.96 4.35 -33.73
N GLN A 11 -28.04 3.45 -33.37
CA GLN A 11 -27.69 3.06 -32.01
C GLN A 11 -27.06 4.28 -31.32
N ASP A 12 -27.87 5.16 -30.75
CA ASP A 12 -27.38 6.22 -29.87
C ASP A 12 -27.22 5.65 -28.45
N GLU A 13 -26.01 5.15 -28.17
CA GLU A 13 -25.50 4.92 -26.82
C GLU A 13 -25.31 6.26 -26.11
N GLY A 14 -26.43 6.90 -25.75
CA GLY A 14 -26.44 8.10 -24.93
C GLY A 14 -26.36 7.74 -23.46
N GLU A 15 -25.22 8.03 -22.84
CA GLU A 15 -25.06 8.14 -21.39
C GLU A 15 -26.30 8.81 -20.79
N GLY A 16 -27.01 8.07 -19.93
CA GLY A 16 -28.23 8.51 -19.24
C GLY A 16 -27.94 9.61 -18.22
N GLY A 17 -27.48 10.77 -18.68
CA GLY A 17 -27.54 12.02 -17.95
C GLY A 17 -29.00 12.41 -17.79
N TYR A 18 -29.45 12.49 -16.54
CA TYR A 18 -30.79 12.99 -16.24
C TYR A 18 -30.84 14.50 -16.60
N GLN A 19 -31.15 14.81 -17.85
CA GLN A 19 -31.56 16.14 -18.25
C GLN A 19 -33.00 16.31 -17.73
N PRO A 20 -33.29 17.18 -16.75
CA PRO A 20 -34.68 17.46 -16.44
C PRO A 20 -35.22 18.17 -17.68
N SER A 21 -35.97 17.42 -18.50
CA SER A 21 -36.72 18.02 -19.59
C SER A 21 -37.53 19.13 -18.97
N SER A 22 -37.24 20.37 -19.37
CA SER A 22 -38.00 21.54 -18.98
C SER A 22 -39.36 21.47 -19.67
N ALA A 23 -40.16 20.50 -19.25
CA ALA A 23 -41.55 20.36 -19.59
C ALA A 23 -42.29 21.42 -18.79
N THR A 24 -42.72 22.46 -19.50
CA THR A 24 -43.41 23.68 -19.04
C THR A 24 -44.80 23.40 -18.43
N GLY A 25 -44.96 22.33 -17.64
CA GLY A 25 -46.24 21.90 -17.07
C GLY A 25 -46.17 21.02 -15.81
N LEU A 26 -44.99 20.77 -15.23
CA LEU A 26 -44.89 20.00 -13.99
C LEU A 26 -45.31 20.87 -12.79
N ASN A 27 -46.48 20.58 -12.22
CA ASN A 27 -47.01 21.22 -11.02
C ASN A 27 -45.99 21.27 -9.88
N LYS A 28 -45.97 22.37 -9.12
CA LYS A 28 -45.03 22.67 -8.01
C LYS A 28 -44.83 21.50 -7.03
N ILE A 29 -45.86 20.68 -6.84
CA ILE A 29 -45.89 19.47 -6.01
C ILE A 29 -44.97 18.37 -6.56
N VAL A 30 -44.96 18.12 -7.87
CA VAL A 30 -44.13 17.09 -8.51
C VAL A 30 -42.65 17.44 -8.40
N LYS A 31 -42.31 18.71 -8.55
CA LYS A 31 -40.94 19.19 -8.38
C LYS A 31 -40.42 18.97 -6.95
N ILE A 32 -41.26 19.18 -5.93
CA ILE A 32 -40.91 18.92 -4.53
C ILE A 32 -40.71 17.41 -4.30
N LEU A 33 -41.59 16.57 -4.86
CA LEU A 33 -41.45 15.10 -4.76
C LEU A 33 -40.11 14.61 -5.34
N ILE A 34 -39.65 15.17 -6.45
CA ILE A 34 -38.34 14.84 -7.05
C ILE A 34 -37.19 15.25 -6.12
N TYR A 35 -37.23 16.43 -5.52
CA TYR A 35 -36.19 16.84 -4.56
C TYR A 35 -36.18 15.99 -3.29
N VAL A 36 -37.34 15.57 -2.80
CA VAL A 36 -37.44 14.64 -1.66
C VAL A 36 -36.85 13.29 -2.03
N ALA A 37 -37.18 12.76 -3.21
CA ALA A 37 -36.62 11.50 -3.70
C ALA A 37 -35.08 11.56 -3.83
N LEU A 38 -34.54 12.64 -4.40
CA LEU A 38 -33.08 12.84 -4.47
C LEU A 38 -32.42 12.94 -3.08
N GLY A 39 -33.09 13.59 -2.13
CA GLY A 39 -32.61 13.66 -0.74
C GLY A 39 -32.54 12.28 -0.07
N VAL A 40 -33.55 11.43 -0.30
CA VAL A 40 -33.56 10.05 0.22
C VAL A 40 -32.45 9.21 -0.41
N VAL A 41 -32.25 9.32 -1.72
CA VAL A 41 -31.16 8.62 -2.41
C VAL A 41 -29.80 9.06 -1.87
N GLY A 42 -29.60 10.37 -1.67
CA GLY A 42 -28.36 10.90 -1.07
C GLY A 42 -28.10 10.34 0.33
N LEU A 43 -29.14 10.23 1.16
CA LEU A 43 -29.03 9.64 2.49
C LEU A 43 -28.62 8.17 2.43
N ILE A 44 -29.23 7.38 1.53
CA ILE A 44 -28.89 5.97 1.35
C ILE A 44 -27.41 5.83 0.93
N VAL A 45 -26.95 6.62 -0.04
CA VAL A 45 -25.55 6.60 -0.49
C VAL A 45 -24.60 6.94 0.66
N MET A 46 -24.95 7.92 1.49
CA MET A 46 -24.15 8.30 2.66
C MET A 46 -24.02 7.15 3.67
N VAL A 47 -25.11 6.44 3.96
CA VAL A 47 -25.09 5.30 4.90
C VAL A 47 -24.26 4.13 4.34
N VAL A 48 -24.43 3.81 3.06
CA VAL A 48 -23.70 2.73 2.41
C VAL A 48 -22.20 3.03 2.38
N THR A 49 -21.80 4.24 1.96
CA THR A 49 -20.39 4.64 1.93
C THR A 49 -19.78 4.65 3.34
N ALA A 50 -20.50 5.17 4.34
CA ALA A 50 -20.04 5.13 5.74
C ALA A 50 -19.83 3.69 6.25
N TYR A 51 -20.72 2.76 5.91
CA TYR A 51 -20.58 1.35 6.28
C TYR A 51 -19.34 0.71 5.66
N TYR A 52 -19.10 0.91 4.36
CA TYR A 52 -17.92 0.36 3.68
C TYR A 52 -16.61 0.98 4.19
N VAL A 53 -16.59 2.29 4.45
CA VAL A 53 -15.43 2.97 5.03
C VAL A 53 -15.15 2.47 6.44
N ALA A 54 -16.17 2.30 7.29
CA ALA A 54 -16.01 1.76 8.64
C ALA A 54 -15.51 0.30 8.62
N GLN A 55 -15.99 -0.52 7.69
CA GLN A 55 -15.51 -1.89 7.52
C GLN A 55 -14.06 -1.94 7.04
N PHE A 56 -13.68 -1.05 6.13
CA PHE A 56 -12.30 -0.95 5.66
C PHE A 56 -11.35 -0.42 6.74
N ALA A 57 -11.75 0.61 7.47
CA ALA A 57 -10.98 1.19 8.57
C ALA A 57 -10.77 0.18 9.71
N SER A 58 -11.82 -0.57 10.08
CA SER A 58 -11.70 -1.59 11.12
C SER A 58 -10.79 -2.75 10.71
N ALA A 59 -10.84 -3.18 9.44
CA ALA A 59 -9.94 -4.19 8.90
C ALA A 59 -8.47 -3.73 8.83
N GLN A 60 -8.21 -2.45 8.53
CA GLN A 60 -6.87 -1.87 8.57
C GLN A 60 -6.34 -1.77 10.00
N GLN A 61 -7.17 -1.29 10.93
CA GLN A 61 -6.79 -1.19 12.33
C GLN A 61 -6.50 -2.58 12.91
N TYR A 62 -7.29 -3.60 12.58
CA TYR A 62 -7.03 -4.97 13.01
C TYR A 62 -5.68 -5.51 12.48
N LYS A 63 -5.29 -5.19 11.24
CA LYS A 63 -3.95 -5.54 10.70
C LYS A 63 -2.82 -4.84 11.43
N GLU A 64 -3.02 -3.61 11.89
CA GLU A 64 -2.01 -2.86 12.63
C GLU A 64 -1.82 -3.44 14.05
N VAL A 65 -2.91 -3.82 14.72
CA VAL A 65 -2.85 -4.38 16.09
C VAL A 65 -2.53 -5.89 16.13
N SER A 66 -2.82 -6.66 15.06
CA SER A 66 -2.57 -8.11 15.02
C SER A 66 -1.11 -8.49 14.74
N SER A 67 -0.20 -7.53 14.57
CA SER A 67 1.24 -7.80 14.40
C SER A 67 1.99 -8.00 15.73
N ILE A 68 1.35 -7.72 16.87
CA ILE A 68 1.94 -7.98 18.19
C ILE A 68 1.42 -9.32 18.70
N ALA A 69 1.78 -10.39 17.98
CA ALA A 69 2.03 -11.62 18.70
C ALA A 69 3.11 -11.27 19.73
N VAL A 70 2.78 -11.36 21.02
CA VAL A 70 3.74 -11.23 22.11
C VAL A 70 4.65 -12.45 22.05
N VAL A 71 5.51 -12.48 21.04
CA VAL A 71 6.65 -13.37 20.99
C VAL A 71 7.58 -12.85 22.06
N LYS A 72 7.86 -13.68 23.06
CA LYS A 72 8.92 -13.41 24.03
C LYS A 72 10.13 -12.89 23.24
N PRO A 73 10.71 -11.72 23.58
CA PRO A 73 11.85 -11.19 22.85
C PRO A 73 12.88 -12.31 22.67
N PRO A 74 13.38 -12.56 21.45
CA PRO A 74 14.40 -13.56 21.24
C PRO A 74 15.55 -13.29 22.24
N PRO A 75 16.21 -14.34 22.75
CA PRO A 75 17.26 -14.19 23.75
C PRO A 75 18.24 -13.09 23.33
N PRO A 76 18.62 -12.18 24.24
CA PRO A 76 19.54 -11.09 23.91
C PRO A 76 20.82 -11.66 23.30
N LEU A 77 21.15 -11.20 22.10
CA LEU A 77 22.40 -11.52 21.44
C LEU A 77 23.48 -10.57 21.93
N GLU A 78 24.67 -11.08 22.23
CA GLU A 78 25.85 -10.24 22.33
C GLU A 78 26.29 -9.86 20.92
N SER A 79 26.73 -8.61 20.73
CA SER A 79 27.20 -8.12 19.43
C SER A 79 28.67 -7.78 19.47
N PHE A 80 29.41 -8.26 18.48
CA PHE A 80 30.77 -7.84 18.20
C PHE A 80 30.75 -6.90 16.99
N ASN A 81 31.12 -5.64 17.21
CA ASN A 81 31.13 -4.63 16.16
C ASN A 81 32.55 -4.48 15.62
N PHE A 82 32.72 -4.54 14.30
CA PHE A 82 33.99 -4.21 13.68
C PHE A 82 34.23 -2.69 13.79
N THR A 83 35.43 -2.31 14.20
CA THR A 83 35.80 -0.89 14.39
C THR A 83 35.99 -0.16 13.07
N ASP A 84 36.48 -0.88 12.04
CA ASP A 84 36.80 -0.31 10.74
C ASP A 84 35.67 -0.54 9.73
N ASP A 85 35.49 0.44 8.85
CA ASP A 85 34.62 0.30 7.69
C ASP A 85 35.35 -0.48 6.58
N PHE A 86 34.73 -1.52 6.06
CA PHE A 86 35.21 -2.27 4.90
C PHE A 86 34.96 -1.44 3.65
N ARG A 87 36.01 -1.18 2.87
CA ARG A 87 35.92 -0.47 1.58
C ARG A 87 36.48 -1.36 0.50
N VAL A 88 35.65 -1.69 -0.47
CA VAL A 88 36.03 -2.55 -1.60
C VAL A 88 35.63 -1.87 -2.89
N ASN A 89 36.55 -1.82 -3.85
CA ASN A 89 36.25 -1.35 -5.19
C ASN A 89 35.54 -2.48 -5.96
N THR A 90 34.45 -2.15 -6.63
CA THR A 90 33.73 -3.09 -7.48
C THR A 90 34.45 -3.22 -8.81
N ASN A 91 34.39 -4.41 -9.42
CA ASN A 91 35.03 -4.67 -10.72
C ASN A 91 34.11 -4.25 -11.88
N ASP A 92 33.68 -2.99 -11.86
CA ASP A 92 32.78 -2.43 -12.87
C ASP A 92 33.55 -2.06 -14.14
N ARG A 93 32.93 -2.26 -15.30
CA ARG A 93 33.51 -1.84 -16.59
C ARG A 93 32.99 -0.46 -16.95
N GLY A 94 33.91 0.51 -17.08
CA GLY A 94 33.61 1.88 -17.52
C GLY A 94 33.78 2.90 -16.40
N GLU A 95 32.97 2.81 -15.35
CA GLU A 95 33.03 3.71 -14.19
C GLU A 95 33.39 2.92 -12.92
N SER A 96 34.33 3.45 -12.14
CA SER A 96 34.77 2.83 -10.88
C SER A 96 33.79 3.17 -9.76
N HIS A 97 33.12 2.17 -9.22
CA HIS A 97 32.36 2.32 -7.98
C HIS A 97 33.12 1.69 -6.79
N PHE A 98 32.72 2.09 -5.59
CA PHE A 98 33.21 1.50 -4.35
C PHE A 98 32.06 1.24 -3.40
N VAL A 99 32.17 0.15 -2.67
CA VAL A 99 31.22 -0.27 -1.65
C VAL A 99 31.84 -0.05 -0.28
N LYS A 100 31.14 0.68 0.58
CA LYS A 100 31.52 0.92 1.97
C LYS A 100 30.55 0.19 2.89
N LEU A 101 31.04 -0.76 3.67
CA LEU A 101 30.26 -1.63 4.54
C LEU A 101 30.75 -1.52 5.98
N ARG A 102 29.80 -1.55 6.92
CA ARG A 102 30.07 -1.72 8.35
C ARG A 102 29.41 -3.01 8.79
N LEU A 103 30.20 -3.93 9.33
CA LEU A 103 29.74 -5.26 9.72
C LEU A 103 29.60 -5.35 11.25
N SER A 104 28.64 -6.15 11.70
CA SER A 104 28.50 -6.56 13.10
C SER A 104 28.12 -8.04 13.16
N LEU A 105 28.65 -8.76 14.15
CA LEU A 105 28.38 -10.18 14.36
C LEU A 105 27.57 -10.35 15.64
N GLY A 106 26.38 -10.92 15.53
CA GLY A 106 25.56 -11.32 16.68
C GLY A 106 25.86 -12.76 17.09
N PHE A 107 26.04 -13.01 18.39
CA PHE A 107 26.22 -14.35 18.95
C PHE A 107 25.42 -14.52 20.24
N GLU A 108 25.19 -15.78 20.62
CA GLU A 108 24.40 -16.13 21.81
C GLU A 108 25.03 -15.59 23.11
N MET A 109 24.20 -15.03 24.00
CA MET A 109 24.63 -14.57 25.33
C MET A 109 25.23 -15.70 26.18
N GLY A 110 26.24 -15.36 26.98
CA GLY A 110 26.90 -16.30 27.90
C GLY A 110 28.15 -16.97 27.34
N ARG A 111 28.44 -16.79 26.05
CA ARG A 111 29.68 -17.26 25.40
C ARG A 111 30.76 -16.18 25.39
N LYS A 112 31.15 -15.65 26.55
CA LYS A 112 32.21 -14.62 26.69
C LYS A 112 33.57 -15.04 26.12
N ALA A 113 33.82 -16.34 26.02
CA ALA A 113 35.00 -16.86 25.33
C ALA A 113 35.01 -16.50 23.83
N LEU A 114 33.84 -16.48 23.18
CA LEU A 114 33.72 -16.14 21.76
C LEU A 114 34.00 -14.68 21.48
N SER A 115 33.60 -13.74 22.35
CA SER A 115 33.94 -12.32 22.16
C SER A 115 35.46 -12.10 22.20
N THR A 116 36.14 -12.82 23.08
CA THR A 116 37.61 -12.79 23.21
C THR A 116 38.29 -13.44 22.01
N GLU A 117 37.76 -14.56 21.53
CA GLU A 117 38.25 -15.24 20.34
C GLU A 117 38.05 -14.41 19.07
N LEU A 118 36.88 -13.79 18.90
CA LEU A 118 36.57 -12.90 17.78
C LEU A 118 37.48 -11.67 17.76
N ALA A 119 37.75 -11.07 18.93
CA ALA A 119 38.71 -9.99 19.05
C ALA A 119 40.14 -10.44 18.68
N THR A 120 40.54 -11.64 19.09
CA THR A 120 41.88 -12.20 18.79
C THR A 120 42.04 -12.55 17.30
N ARG A 121 40.98 -13.07 16.67
CA ARG A 121 40.95 -13.44 15.24
C ARG A 121 40.55 -12.29 14.33
N MET A 122 40.36 -11.08 14.85
CA MET A 122 39.92 -9.91 14.09
C MET A 122 40.79 -9.62 12.85
N PRO A 123 42.13 -9.77 12.87
CA PRO A 123 42.95 -9.61 11.67
C PRO A 123 42.65 -10.65 10.57
N GLN A 124 42.29 -11.88 10.96
CA GLN A 124 41.89 -12.95 10.02
C GLN A 124 40.51 -12.68 9.46
N LEU A 125 39.58 -12.26 10.31
CA LEU A 125 38.20 -11.92 9.91
C LEU A 125 38.15 -10.71 8.97
N ARG A 126 39.11 -9.78 9.08
CA ARG A 126 39.20 -8.63 8.19
C ARG A 126 39.74 -8.97 6.80
N ASN A 127 40.66 -9.93 6.73
CA ASN A 127 41.45 -10.23 5.53
C ASN A 127 41.12 -11.63 4.97
N ILE A 128 39.83 -11.96 4.88
CA ILE A 128 39.35 -13.23 4.30
C ILE A 128 39.44 -13.25 2.77
#